data_AF-A0A2S4MA03-F1
#
_entry.id   AF-A0A2S4MA03-F1
#
_cell.length_a   1.000
_cell.length_b   1.000
_cell.length_c   1.000
_cell.angle_alpha   90.00
_cell.angle_beta   90.00
_cell.angle_gamma   90.00
#
_symmetry.space_group_name_H-M   'P 1'
#
loop_
_entity.id
_entity.type
_entity.pdbx_description
1 polymer ?
#
loop_
_entity_poly.entity_id
_entity_poly.type
_entity_poly.pdbx_seq_one_letter_code
_entity_poly.pdbx_strand_id
1 'polypeptide(L)'
;MSRELSQANRPAILKTPFGGDVLAFRRLDANEGLSELFEYRIEALSAKDNLDFDAALGQQCHLEINVVEYEGTVVARRKKRYFSGVLVEAQWLGMEEDFYLYRLTLRPWLWLLGQTANCKIFHNQTVDKIIEKVLRDGQLGELRLDIKSYPQLEYCVQYRETNLAFVSRLMEEYGICYYFEHEAGTHRLVLADQASSHKPIQGTETIPFLPLDTNNRREVEHLEHWMVERRFRTGKITFRDYNYEKPDADMQAEEQTSESYQHSTLEVYDYPGRYLENGDGKTLAKVRLESEQASDRRRIASGDAATLYPGGLTTLQRHSADSENKQFLVVRATHSFVSLQSYRSGADGGGHEYSGQYEFQLADRPFKPPQLTDKPTIFGPQTARVVGEKGEEIDVDDQGRILVKFHWDRDDEHLYRVRVAQVWAGDSWGGSFIPRIDQEVIVEFLEGDIDRPLVVGTVYNGKHKMPFGTKASKNINGIKSDTTTGSNGYNQLTFDDTRKAEKVEFRAEKFLDTLIRDTETRNIGEDFSSEKGEASRNITLKKGDDNLKVETGNQVVDVSQEILIKAGQKITLKVGGSTIVMDQESITLKSLNIKVEASADLDMSGTTTQLKGHATLTITGGMVKIN
;
A
#
# COMPACT_ATOMS: atom_id res chain seq x y z
N MET A 1 -10.01 -64.08 -20.05
CA MET A 1 -11.31 -63.39 -19.86
C MET A 1 -11.03 -61.90 -19.92
N SER A 2 -11.79 -61.12 -20.68
CA SER A 2 -11.54 -59.69 -20.89
C SER A 2 -11.65 -58.94 -19.56
N ARG A 3 -10.61 -58.17 -19.22
CA ARG A 3 -10.59 -57.23 -18.07
C ARG A 3 -11.32 -55.95 -18.46
N GLU A 4 -12.60 -56.05 -18.85
CA GLU A 4 -13.38 -54.88 -19.25
C GLU A 4 -14.04 -54.25 -18.02
N LEU A 5 -13.51 -53.09 -17.62
CA LEU A 5 -14.21 -52.18 -16.73
C LEU A 5 -15.18 -51.35 -17.58
N SER A 6 -16.45 -51.24 -17.15
CA SER A 6 -17.40 -50.31 -17.76
C SER A 6 -18.14 -49.54 -16.66
N GLN A 7 -18.24 -48.22 -16.84
CA GLN A 7 -19.02 -47.33 -15.97
C GLN A 7 -20.46 -47.11 -16.46
N ALA A 8 -20.87 -47.76 -17.55
CA ALA A 8 -22.23 -47.66 -18.06
C ALA A 8 -23.26 -48.13 -17.00
N ASN A 9 -24.35 -47.37 -16.84
CA ASN A 9 -25.43 -47.62 -15.88
C ASN A 9 -25.01 -47.61 -14.39
N ARG A 10 -23.85 -47.06 -14.04
CA ARG A 10 -23.42 -46.92 -12.65
C ARG A 10 -24.07 -45.71 -11.96
N PRO A 11 -24.27 -45.77 -10.64
CA PRO A 11 -24.75 -44.62 -9.86
C PRO A 11 -23.75 -43.45 -9.89
N ALA A 12 -22.46 -43.71 -10.11
CA ALA A 12 -21.46 -42.68 -10.27
C ALA A 12 -20.51 -42.99 -11.43
N ILE A 13 -20.16 -41.95 -12.19
CA ILE A 13 -19.36 -42.02 -13.41
C ILE A 13 -18.21 -41.02 -13.30
N LEU A 14 -16.99 -41.53 -13.28
CA LEU A 14 -15.77 -40.71 -13.29
C LEU A 14 -15.33 -40.45 -14.73
N LYS A 15 -15.15 -39.18 -15.09
CA LYS A 15 -14.57 -38.77 -16.37
C LYS A 15 -13.23 -38.09 -16.14
N THR A 16 -12.21 -38.56 -16.87
CA THR A 16 -10.83 -38.10 -16.78
C THR A 16 -10.21 -37.96 -18.17
N PRO A 17 -9.08 -37.24 -18.30
CA PRO A 17 -8.31 -37.15 -19.55
C PRO A 17 -7.80 -38.49 -20.10
N PHE A 18 -7.71 -39.53 -19.26
CA PHE A 18 -7.25 -40.86 -19.69
C PHE A 18 -8.21 -41.57 -20.65
N GLY A 19 -9.43 -41.05 -20.83
CA GLY A 19 -10.47 -41.62 -21.68
C GLY A 19 -11.59 -42.31 -20.88
N GLY A 20 -12.68 -42.61 -21.59
CA GLY A 20 -13.81 -43.33 -21.01
C GLY A 20 -13.41 -44.73 -20.53
N ASP A 21 -13.95 -45.15 -19.39
CA ASP A 21 -13.79 -46.49 -18.81
C ASP A 21 -12.35 -46.93 -18.46
N VAL A 22 -11.35 -46.07 -18.61
CA VAL A 22 -9.97 -46.35 -18.18
C VAL A 22 -9.84 -46.34 -16.66
N LEU A 23 -10.56 -45.44 -16.00
CA LEU A 23 -10.68 -45.38 -14.54
C LEU A 23 -12.14 -45.53 -14.15
N ALA A 24 -12.44 -46.59 -13.43
CA ALA A 24 -13.78 -46.89 -12.94
C ALA A 24 -13.91 -46.45 -11.48
N PHE A 25 -14.87 -45.56 -11.21
CA PHE A 25 -15.11 -45.02 -9.86
C PHE A 25 -15.29 -46.12 -8.81
N ARG A 26 -14.70 -45.91 -7.62
CA ARG A 26 -14.86 -46.76 -6.43
C ARG A 26 -15.29 -45.98 -5.20
N ARG A 27 -14.58 -44.91 -4.85
CA ARG A 27 -14.80 -44.15 -3.61
C ARG A 27 -14.60 -42.65 -3.83
N LEU A 28 -15.42 -41.84 -3.15
CA LEU A 28 -15.29 -40.40 -3.03
C LEU A 28 -15.21 -40.05 -1.55
N ASP A 29 -14.24 -39.24 -1.19
CA ASP A 29 -14.26 -38.41 0.01
C ASP A 29 -14.14 -36.94 -0.44
N ALA A 30 -15.21 -36.17 -0.30
CA ALA A 30 -15.29 -34.77 -0.73
C ALA A 30 -15.50 -33.84 0.45
N ASN A 31 -14.76 -32.73 0.47
CA ASN A 31 -14.92 -31.64 1.43
C ASN A 31 -15.16 -30.33 0.69
N GLU A 32 -16.22 -29.61 1.04
CA GLU A 32 -16.60 -28.33 0.46
C GLU A 32 -17.01 -27.36 1.57
N GLY A 33 -16.66 -26.07 1.44
CA GLY A 33 -17.08 -25.03 2.37
C GLY A 33 -17.17 -23.66 1.70
N LEU A 34 -18.01 -22.77 2.26
CA LEU A 34 -18.03 -21.36 1.90
C LEU A 34 -16.68 -20.73 2.23
N SER A 35 -16.12 -20.04 1.25
CA SER A 35 -14.78 -19.46 1.31
C SER A 35 -13.67 -20.48 1.63
N GLU A 36 -13.88 -21.75 1.28
CA GLU A 36 -12.88 -22.81 1.38
C GLU A 36 -12.59 -23.39 -0.01
N LEU A 37 -11.34 -23.79 -0.25
CA LEU A 37 -10.99 -24.54 -1.46
C LEU A 37 -11.47 -25.99 -1.28
N PHE A 38 -12.42 -26.44 -2.09
CA PHE A 38 -12.89 -27.83 -2.03
C PHE A 38 -11.75 -28.82 -2.30
N GLU A 39 -11.88 -30.03 -1.75
CA GLU A 39 -10.99 -31.15 -2.04
C GLU A 39 -11.81 -32.41 -2.29
N TYR A 40 -11.62 -33.02 -3.46
CA TYR A 40 -12.24 -34.30 -3.79
C TYR A 40 -11.16 -35.36 -3.94
N ARG A 41 -11.16 -36.34 -3.05
CA ARG A 41 -10.31 -37.53 -3.15
C ARG A 41 -11.13 -38.64 -3.77
N ILE A 42 -10.74 -39.06 -4.95
CA ILE A 42 -11.45 -40.06 -5.74
C ILE A 42 -10.55 -41.27 -5.90
N GLU A 43 -11.02 -42.43 -5.45
CA GLU A 43 -10.37 -43.70 -5.76
C GLU A 43 -11.08 -44.38 -6.94
N ALA A 44 -10.29 -44.91 -7.85
CA ALA A 44 -10.76 -45.57 -9.06
C ALA A 44 -9.88 -46.77 -9.42
N LEU A 45 -10.49 -47.77 -10.05
CA LEU A 45 -9.82 -48.98 -10.52
C LEU A 45 -9.49 -48.85 -12.01
N SER A 46 -8.32 -49.35 -12.42
CA SER A 46 -7.95 -49.50 -13.84
C SER A 46 -7.46 -50.91 -14.15
N ALA A 47 -7.64 -51.34 -15.40
CA ALA A 47 -6.96 -52.52 -15.93
C ALA A 47 -5.48 -52.26 -16.30
N LYS A 48 -5.06 -50.98 -16.35
CA LYS A 48 -3.69 -50.55 -16.67
C LYS A 48 -2.91 -50.21 -15.41
N ASP A 49 -1.67 -50.65 -15.32
CA ASP A 49 -0.74 -50.39 -14.20
C ASP A 49 0.16 -49.18 -14.39
N ASN A 50 0.17 -48.57 -15.58
CA ASN A 50 1.12 -47.56 -15.99
C ASN A 50 0.47 -46.32 -16.63
N LEU A 51 -0.57 -45.78 -16.00
CA LEU A 51 -1.19 -44.54 -16.50
C LEU A 51 -0.19 -43.37 -16.48
N ASP A 52 -0.17 -42.59 -17.57
CA ASP A 52 0.71 -41.43 -17.74
C ASP A 52 0.13 -40.20 -17.03
N PHE A 53 0.57 -39.95 -15.79
CA PHE A 53 0.04 -38.84 -15.00
C PHE A 53 0.33 -37.47 -15.60
N ASP A 54 1.42 -37.30 -16.36
CA ASP A 54 1.77 -36.02 -16.97
C ASP A 54 0.69 -35.58 -17.99
N ALA A 55 0.06 -36.55 -18.65
CA ALA A 55 -1.04 -36.28 -19.59
C ALA A 55 -2.34 -35.83 -18.91
N ALA A 56 -2.48 -35.94 -17.58
CA ALA A 56 -3.71 -35.64 -16.86
C ALA A 56 -3.57 -34.54 -15.80
N LEU A 57 -2.39 -34.35 -15.20
CA LEU A 57 -2.17 -33.31 -14.21
C LEU A 57 -2.49 -31.91 -14.77
N GLY A 58 -3.17 -31.09 -13.96
CA GLY A 58 -3.63 -29.75 -14.34
C GLY A 58 -4.88 -29.73 -15.24
N GLN A 59 -5.40 -30.87 -15.67
CA GLN A 59 -6.62 -30.93 -16.48
C GLN A 59 -7.88 -31.13 -15.65
N GLN A 60 -9.03 -30.79 -16.24
CA GLN A 60 -10.34 -30.96 -15.62
C GLN A 60 -10.73 -32.45 -15.54
N CYS A 61 -11.16 -32.88 -14.37
CA CYS A 61 -11.83 -34.15 -14.13
C CYS A 61 -13.18 -33.89 -13.47
N HIS A 62 -14.13 -34.82 -13.62
CA HIS A 62 -15.35 -34.75 -12.84
C HIS A 62 -15.89 -36.12 -12.49
N LEU A 63 -16.48 -36.21 -11.29
CA LEU A 63 -17.36 -37.29 -10.90
C LEU A 63 -18.81 -36.84 -11.05
N GLU A 64 -19.60 -37.64 -11.75
CA GLU A 64 -21.06 -37.46 -11.87
C GLU A 64 -21.74 -38.49 -10.97
N ILE A 65 -22.53 -38.06 -9.98
CA ILE A 65 -23.39 -38.92 -9.17
C ILE A 65 -24.84 -38.77 -9.64
N ASN A 66 -25.45 -39.88 -10.02
CA ASN A 66 -26.86 -39.99 -10.37
C ASN A 66 -27.67 -40.23 -9.10
N VAL A 67 -28.44 -39.22 -8.71
CA VAL A 67 -29.36 -39.31 -7.57
C VAL A 67 -30.73 -39.67 -8.09
N VAL A 68 -31.31 -40.74 -7.56
CA VAL A 68 -32.62 -41.25 -7.98
C VAL A 68 -33.55 -41.18 -6.79
N GLU A 69 -34.62 -40.41 -6.93
CA GLU A 69 -35.71 -40.36 -5.96
C GLU A 69 -36.84 -41.28 -6.42
N TYR A 70 -37.45 -41.97 -5.47
CA TYR A 70 -38.54 -42.91 -5.68
C TYR A 70 -39.83 -42.39 -5.06
N GLU A 71 -40.95 -42.83 -5.62
CA GLU A 71 -42.26 -42.79 -5.00
C GLU A 71 -42.81 -44.22 -5.02
N GLY A 72 -42.69 -44.92 -3.89
CA GLY A 72 -42.85 -46.36 -3.83
C GLY A 72 -41.78 -47.09 -4.65
N THR A 73 -42.18 -47.82 -5.69
CA THR A 73 -41.27 -48.57 -6.57
C THR A 73 -40.97 -47.84 -7.90
N VAL A 74 -41.54 -46.66 -8.10
CA VAL A 74 -41.40 -45.89 -9.35
C VAL A 74 -40.37 -44.79 -9.15
N VAL A 75 -39.51 -44.59 -10.15
CA VAL A 75 -38.57 -43.46 -10.18
C VAL A 75 -39.36 -42.17 -10.37
N ALA A 76 -39.40 -41.32 -9.34
CA ALA A 76 -40.08 -40.04 -9.35
C ALA A 76 -39.21 -38.96 -10.00
N ARG A 77 -37.91 -38.94 -9.68
CA ARG A 77 -36.98 -37.91 -10.16
C ARG A 77 -35.58 -38.47 -10.35
N ARG A 78 -34.88 -37.96 -11.37
CA ARG A 78 -33.44 -38.18 -11.55
C ARG A 78 -32.73 -36.83 -11.50
N LYS A 79 -31.77 -36.70 -10.60
CA LYS A 79 -30.90 -35.54 -10.46
C LYS A 79 -29.46 -35.96 -10.70
N LYS A 80 -28.60 -34.99 -10.99
CA LYS A 80 -27.17 -35.18 -11.14
C LYS A 80 -26.43 -34.21 -10.24
N ARG A 81 -25.47 -34.72 -9.49
CA ARG A 81 -24.46 -33.90 -8.80
C ARG A 81 -23.13 -34.09 -9.49
N TYR A 82 -22.45 -33.00 -9.80
CA TYR A 82 -21.10 -33.01 -10.34
C TYR A 82 -20.11 -32.59 -9.26
N PHE A 83 -19.01 -33.33 -9.16
CA PHE A 83 -17.82 -32.96 -8.39
C PHE A 83 -16.69 -32.75 -9.40
N SER A 84 -16.66 -31.54 -9.97
CA SER A 84 -15.72 -31.13 -11.01
C SER A 84 -14.56 -30.34 -10.42
N GLY A 85 -13.34 -30.59 -10.90
CA GLY A 85 -12.16 -29.86 -10.46
C GLY A 85 -10.91 -30.17 -11.27
N VAL A 86 -9.85 -29.43 -10.99
CA VAL A 86 -8.54 -29.62 -11.60
C VAL A 86 -7.82 -30.76 -10.89
N LEU A 87 -7.28 -31.71 -11.65
CA LEU A 87 -6.45 -32.79 -11.12
C LEU A 87 -5.09 -32.24 -10.67
N VAL A 88 -4.83 -32.18 -9.36
CA VAL A 88 -3.58 -31.63 -8.82
C VAL A 88 -2.65 -32.71 -8.27
N GLU A 89 -3.16 -33.92 -8.06
CA GLU A 89 -2.41 -35.06 -7.56
C GLU A 89 -3.01 -36.36 -8.11
N ALA A 90 -2.15 -37.27 -8.55
CA ALA A 90 -2.52 -38.62 -8.96
C ALA A 90 -1.54 -39.62 -8.32
N GLN A 91 -2.08 -40.70 -7.74
CA GLN A 91 -1.31 -41.73 -7.05
C GLN A 91 -1.68 -43.11 -7.60
N TRP A 92 -0.68 -43.96 -7.82
CA TRP A 92 -0.86 -45.40 -8.00
C TRP A 92 -0.70 -46.08 -6.64
N LEU A 93 -1.76 -46.75 -6.17
CA LEU A 93 -1.83 -47.32 -4.81
C LEU A 93 -1.53 -48.82 -4.77
N GLY A 94 -1.20 -49.42 -5.91
CA GLY A 94 -0.88 -50.83 -6.00
C GLY A 94 -1.97 -51.66 -6.66
N MET A 95 -1.75 -52.97 -6.66
CA MET A 95 -2.69 -53.96 -7.15
C MET A 95 -3.71 -54.29 -6.07
N GLU A 96 -4.98 -54.37 -6.46
CA GLU A 96 -6.07 -54.79 -5.61
C GLU A 96 -6.98 -55.76 -6.37
N GLU A 97 -7.03 -56.99 -5.86
CA GLU A 97 -7.61 -58.13 -6.57
C GLU A 97 -7.07 -58.24 -8.01
N ASP A 98 -7.91 -58.01 -9.02
CA ASP A 98 -7.58 -58.15 -10.45
C ASP A 98 -7.24 -56.82 -11.14
N PHE A 99 -7.29 -55.69 -10.42
CA PHE A 99 -7.15 -54.34 -10.96
C PHE A 99 -6.07 -53.54 -10.23
N TYR A 100 -5.77 -52.35 -10.74
CA TYR A 100 -4.86 -51.39 -10.13
C TYR A 100 -5.64 -50.23 -9.55
N LEU A 101 -5.37 -49.90 -8.28
CA LEU A 101 -6.02 -48.81 -7.57
C LEU A 101 -5.28 -47.50 -7.82
N TYR A 102 -6.02 -46.46 -8.19
CA TYR A 102 -5.53 -45.10 -8.31
C TYR A 102 -6.31 -44.17 -7.39
N ARG A 103 -5.63 -43.14 -6.87
CA ARG A 103 -6.26 -42.02 -6.17
C ARG A 103 -5.97 -40.72 -6.90
N LEU A 104 -7.03 -39.95 -7.14
CA LEU A 104 -6.99 -38.63 -7.76
C LEU A 104 -7.45 -37.59 -6.75
N THR A 105 -6.70 -36.50 -6.61
CA THR A 105 -7.12 -35.34 -5.80
C THR A 105 -7.51 -34.19 -6.73
N LEU A 106 -8.78 -33.78 -6.67
CA LEU A 106 -9.28 -32.63 -7.41
C LEU A 106 -9.42 -31.41 -6.50
N ARG A 107 -9.01 -30.24 -7.00
CA ARG A 107 -9.09 -28.93 -6.32
C ARG A 107 -9.68 -27.88 -7.27
N PRO A 108 -10.24 -26.76 -6.78
CA PRO A 108 -10.69 -25.69 -7.65
C PRO A 108 -9.52 -25.07 -8.42
N TRP A 109 -9.79 -24.50 -9.60
CA TRP A 109 -8.83 -23.69 -10.33
C TRP A 109 -8.25 -22.55 -9.48
N LEU A 110 -9.02 -22.02 -8.52
CA LEU A 110 -8.58 -21.01 -7.56
C LEU A 110 -7.35 -21.47 -6.75
N TRP A 111 -7.21 -22.77 -6.47
CA TRP A 111 -6.04 -23.35 -5.80
C TRP A 111 -4.74 -23.13 -6.58
N LEU A 112 -4.80 -23.10 -7.92
CA LEU A 112 -3.62 -22.88 -8.76
C LEU A 112 -3.02 -21.48 -8.56
N LEU A 113 -3.80 -20.49 -8.13
CA LEU A 113 -3.27 -19.17 -7.75
C LEU A 113 -2.35 -19.25 -6.51
N GLY A 114 -2.43 -20.31 -5.71
CA GLY A 114 -1.49 -20.60 -4.64
C GLY A 114 -0.11 -21.06 -5.14
N GLN A 115 0.02 -21.41 -6.41
CA GLN A 115 1.28 -21.85 -7.03
C GLN A 115 2.06 -20.69 -7.68
N THR A 116 1.58 -19.45 -7.53
CA THR A 116 2.20 -18.26 -8.12
C THR A 116 2.22 -17.14 -7.08
N ALA A 117 3.32 -16.39 -7.02
CA ALA A 117 3.49 -15.26 -6.12
C ALA A 117 4.09 -14.06 -6.87
N ASN A 118 3.78 -12.85 -6.40
CA ASN A 118 4.21 -11.64 -7.08
C ASN A 118 4.42 -10.46 -6.13
N CYS A 119 5.06 -9.41 -6.64
CA CYS A 119 5.01 -8.07 -6.09
C CYS A 119 4.38 -7.13 -7.14
N LYS A 120 3.24 -6.54 -6.82
CA LYS A 120 2.49 -5.63 -7.73
C LYS A 120 1.87 -4.50 -6.93
N ILE A 121 1.76 -3.34 -7.56
CA ILE A 121 1.03 -2.18 -7.04
C ILE A 121 -0.25 -2.01 -7.84
N PHE A 122 -1.38 -1.86 -7.14
CA PHE A 122 -2.67 -1.50 -7.71
C PHE A 122 -2.98 -0.07 -7.27
N HIS A 123 -3.07 0.83 -8.24
CA HIS A 123 -3.33 2.25 -8.02
C HIS A 123 -4.72 2.61 -8.52
N ASN A 124 -5.45 3.42 -7.75
CA ASN A 124 -6.76 3.99 -8.12
C ASN A 124 -7.77 2.97 -8.66
N GLN A 125 -7.91 1.84 -7.96
CA GLN A 125 -8.83 0.76 -8.35
C GLN A 125 -9.71 0.35 -7.19
N THR A 126 -10.95 -0.04 -7.48
CA THR A 126 -11.86 -0.59 -6.47
C THR A 126 -11.48 -2.03 -6.13
N VAL A 127 -11.80 -2.47 -4.92
CA VAL A 127 -11.45 -3.82 -4.42
C VAL A 127 -11.96 -4.92 -5.37
N ASP A 128 -13.20 -4.79 -5.86
CA ASP A 128 -13.79 -5.75 -6.80
C ASP A 128 -13.00 -5.83 -8.12
N LYS A 129 -12.49 -4.70 -8.61
CA LYS A 129 -11.68 -4.66 -9.84
C LYS A 129 -10.29 -5.24 -9.64
N ILE A 130 -9.68 -5.02 -8.47
CA ILE A 130 -8.38 -5.62 -8.11
C ILE A 130 -8.52 -7.15 -8.05
N ILE A 131 -9.52 -7.65 -7.33
CA ILE A 131 -9.79 -9.09 -7.21
C ILE A 131 -10.10 -9.68 -8.59
N GLU A 132 -10.99 -9.05 -9.37
CA GLU A 132 -11.34 -9.51 -10.71
C GLU A 132 -10.12 -9.59 -11.63
N LYS A 133 -9.25 -8.57 -11.61
CA LYS A 133 -8.02 -8.54 -12.42
C LYS A 133 -7.12 -9.73 -12.08
N VAL A 134 -6.82 -9.96 -10.81
CA VAL A 134 -5.94 -11.06 -10.39
C VAL A 134 -6.55 -12.43 -10.70
N LEU A 135 -7.85 -12.61 -10.50
CA LEU A 135 -8.55 -13.85 -10.81
C LEU A 135 -8.59 -14.14 -12.32
N ARG A 136 -8.65 -13.11 -13.17
CA ARG A 136 -8.72 -13.25 -14.63
C ARG A 136 -7.36 -13.32 -15.33
N ASP A 137 -6.31 -12.74 -14.77
CA ASP A 137 -4.96 -12.68 -15.35
C ASP A 137 -4.46 -14.06 -15.83
N GLY A 138 -4.78 -15.13 -15.09
CA GLY A 138 -4.35 -16.49 -15.42
C GLY A 138 -5.29 -17.29 -16.34
N GLN A 139 -6.50 -16.79 -16.64
CA GLN A 139 -7.55 -17.49 -17.42
C GLN A 139 -7.78 -18.96 -16.99
N LEU A 140 -7.71 -19.21 -15.68
CA LEU A 140 -7.67 -20.57 -15.12
C LEU A 140 -9.04 -21.26 -15.02
N GLY A 141 -10.14 -20.50 -15.11
CA GLY A 141 -11.49 -21.04 -15.08
C GLY A 141 -12.58 -19.98 -15.08
N GLU A 142 -13.81 -20.41 -14.89
CA GLU A 142 -14.97 -19.52 -14.92
C GLU A 142 -15.14 -18.74 -13.60
N LEU A 143 -15.51 -17.47 -13.73
CA LEU A 143 -15.72 -16.52 -12.63
C LEU A 143 -17.06 -15.79 -12.81
N ARG A 144 -17.87 -15.76 -11.75
CA ARG A 144 -19.07 -14.91 -11.62
C ARG A 144 -18.96 -14.02 -10.39
N LEU A 145 -19.36 -12.76 -10.54
CA LEU A 145 -19.31 -11.73 -9.51
C LEU A 145 -20.75 -11.36 -9.15
N ASP A 146 -21.27 -11.93 -8.06
CA ASP A 146 -22.59 -11.60 -7.49
C ASP A 146 -22.41 -10.70 -6.25
N ILE A 147 -21.65 -9.61 -6.44
CA ILE A 147 -21.22 -8.68 -5.40
C ILE A 147 -21.57 -7.23 -5.76
N LYS A 148 -21.62 -6.34 -4.77
CA LYS A 148 -21.74 -4.89 -4.97
C LYS A 148 -20.41 -4.26 -5.39
N SER A 149 -20.41 -2.95 -5.63
CA SER A 149 -19.19 -2.16 -5.83
C SER A 149 -18.55 -1.74 -4.50
N TYR A 150 -17.22 -1.70 -4.46
CA TYR A 150 -16.44 -1.40 -3.26
C TYR A 150 -15.72 -0.04 -3.37
N PRO A 151 -15.21 0.52 -2.26
CA PRO A 151 -14.43 1.75 -2.29
C PRO A 151 -13.22 1.64 -3.22
N GLN A 152 -12.85 2.77 -3.82
CA GLN A 152 -11.62 2.89 -4.58
C GLN A 152 -10.44 3.00 -3.61
N LEU A 153 -9.44 2.15 -3.79
CA LEU A 153 -8.19 2.22 -3.08
C LEU A 153 -7.21 3.06 -3.90
N GLU A 154 -6.68 4.11 -3.27
CA GLU A 154 -5.62 4.91 -3.88
C GLU A 154 -4.36 4.05 -4.06
N TYR A 155 -4.02 3.21 -3.08
CA TYR A 155 -2.83 2.38 -3.10
C TYR A 155 -3.10 1.02 -2.42
N CYS A 156 -2.84 -0.07 -3.13
CA CYS A 156 -2.93 -1.43 -2.63
C CYS A 156 -1.81 -2.28 -3.22
N VAL A 157 -1.05 -2.97 -2.37
CA VAL A 157 0.15 -3.70 -2.73
C VAL A 157 -0.07 -5.18 -2.52
N GLN A 158 0.26 -5.98 -3.53
CA GLN A 158 0.58 -7.39 -3.37
C GLN A 158 2.09 -7.49 -3.13
N TYR A 159 2.54 -8.02 -2.00
CA TYR A 159 3.98 -8.07 -1.69
C TYR A 159 4.40 -9.42 -1.11
N ARG A 160 5.21 -10.17 -1.87
CA ARG A 160 5.78 -11.48 -1.46
C ARG A 160 4.72 -12.48 -0.97
N GLU A 161 3.53 -12.40 -1.53
CA GLU A 161 2.40 -13.29 -1.24
C GLU A 161 1.90 -13.97 -2.52
N THR A 162 1.25 -15.11 -2.37
CA THR A 162 0.66 -15.80 -3.53
C THR A 162 -0.52 -15.01 -4.08
N ASN A 163 -0.86 -15.21 -5.35
CA ASN A 163 -2.05 -14.58 -5.93
C ASN A 163 -3.32 -15.00 -5.17
N LEU A 164 -3.35 -16.24 -4.67
CA LEU A 164 -4.42 -16.74 -3.81
C LEU A 164 -4.48 -15.99 -2.47
N ALA A 165 -3.35 -15.87 -1.76
CA ALA A 165 -3.32 -15.17 -0.47
C ALA A 165 -3.77 -13.70 -0.62
N PHE A 166 -3.31 -13.04 -1.69
CA PHE A 166 -3.68 -11.65 -1.98
C PHE A 166 -5.19 -11.47 -2.16
N VAL A 167 -5.82 -12.27 -3.02
CA VAL A 167 -7.28 -12.16 -3.22
C VAL A 167 -8.05 -12.63 -1.99
N SER A 168 -7.57 -13.66 -1.27
CA SER A 168 -8.21 -14.15 -0.05
C SER A 168 -8.24 -13.08 1.04
N ARG A 169 -7.12 -12.43 1.37
CA ARG A 169 -7.12 -11.39 2.41
C ARG A 169 -7.99 -10.20 2.05
N LEU A 170 -8.08 -9.81 0.77
CA LEU A 170 -8.96 -8.74 0.32
C LEU A 170 -10.43 -9.16 0.43
N MET A 171 -10.77 -10.38 -0.01
CA MET A 171 -12.12 -10.92 0.15
C MET A 171 -12.52 -10.99 1.62
N GLU A 172 -11.61 -11.40 2.50
CA GLU A 172 -11.81 -11.48 3.94
C GLU A 172 -11.97 -10.09 4.61
N GLU A 173 -11.13 -9.12 4.24
CA GLU A 173 -11.16 -7.75 4.76
C GLU A 173 -12.46 -7.03 4.40
N TYR A 174 -12.94 -7.21 3.17
CA TYR A 174 -14.15 -6.57 2.63
C TYR A 174 -15.41 -7.43 2.71
N GLY A 175 -15.33 -8.61 3.34
CA GLY A 175 -16.47 -9.46 3.62
C GLY A 175 -17.13 -10.06 2.38
N ILE A 176 -16.33 -10.40 1.37
CA ILE A 176 -16.72 -11.13 0.17
C ILE A 176 -16.47 -12.62 0.44
N CYS A 177 -17.52 -13.42 0.39
CA CYS A 177 -17.38 -14.87 0.42
C CYS A 177 -17.32 -15.43 -1.01
N TYR A 178 -16.92 -16.69 -1.12
CA TYR A 178 -16.97 -17.40 -2.39
C TYR A 178 -17.45 -18.83 -2.25
N TYR A 179 -17.97 -19.39 -3.34
CA TYR A 179 -18.35 -20.79 -3.44
C TYR A 179 -18.20 -21.27 -4.88
N PHE A 180 -18.48 -22.56 -5.11
CA PHE A 180 -18.31 -23.19 -6.40
C PHE A 180 -19.59 -23.82 -6.92
N GLU A 181 -19.93 -23.54 -8.17
CA GLU A 181 -20.98 -24.22 -8.92
C GLU A 181 -20.34 -25.22 -9.88
N HIS A 182 -20.81 -26.46 -9.87
CA HIS A 182 -20.21 -27.55 -10.63
C HIS A 182 -21.12 -28.01 -11.76
N GLU A 183 -20.54 -28.11 -12.95
CA GLU A 183 -21.19 -28.62 -14.16
C GLU A 183 -20.32 -29.74 -14.75
N ALA A 184 -20.80 -30.44 -15.78
CA ALA A 184 -20.02 -31.50 -16.40
C ALA A 184 -18.73 -30.94 -17.01
N GLY A 185 -17.57 -31.36 -16.46
CA GLY A 185 -16.25 -31.00 -16.98
C GLY A 185 -15.74 -29.60 -16.60
N THR A 186 -16.45 -28.84 -15.78
CA THR A 186 -16.04 -27.50 -15.34
C THR A 186 -16.65 -27.17 -13.97
N HIS A 187 -16.09 -26.15 -13.33
CA HIS A 187 -16.66 -25.52 -12.16
C HIS A 187 -16.42 -24.01 -12.21
N ARG A 188 -17.35 -23.25 -11.63
CA ARG A 188 -17.38 -21.79 -11.64
C ARG A 188 -17.15 -21.26 -10.24
N LEU A 189 -16.18 -20.37 -10.06
CA LEU A 189 -16.03 -19.58 -8.84
C LEU A 189 -17.11 -18.49 -8.82
N VAL A 190 -17.88 -18.41 -7.74
CA VAL A 190 -18.88 -17.35 -7.54
C VAL A 190 -18.47 -16.54 -6.33
N LEU A 191 -18.25 -15.23 -6.51
CA LEU A 191 -18.10 -14.30 -5.39
C LEU A 191 -19.47 -13.77 -4.97
N ALA A 192 -19.71 -13.68 -3.67
CA ALA A 192 -20.98 -13.29 -3.07
C ALA A 192 -20.75 -12.45 -1.80
N ASP A 193 -21.57 -11.42 -1.56
CA ASP A 193 -21.42 -10.53 -0.40
C ASP A 193 -22.71 -10.28 0.38
N GLN A 194 -23.85 -10.77 -0.11
CA GLN A 194 -25.18 -10.60 0.49
C GLN A 194 -25.99 -11.90 0.49
N ALA A 195 -26.99 -11.98 1.37
CA ALA A 195 -27.91 -13.12 1.43
C ALA A 195 -28.62 -13.38 0.08
N SER A 196 -28.94 -12.32 -0.66
CA SER A 196 -29.58 -12.38 -1.99
C SER A 196 -28.67 -12.91 -3.10
N SER A 197 -27.36 -13.02 -2.88
CA SER A 197 -26.42 -13.59 -3.85
C SER A 197 -26.57 -15.12 -3.97
N HIS A 198 -27.21 -15.77 -2.99
CA HIS A 198 -27.40 -17.22 -2.96
C HIS A 198 -28.74 -17.63 -3.58
N LYS A 199 -28.75 -18.81 -4.23
CA LYS A 199 -29.93 -19.34 -4.94
C LYS A 199 -30.35 -20.70 -4.41
N PRO A 200 -31.65 -21.06 -4.48
CA PRO A 200 -32.10 -22.42 -4.21
C PRO A 200 -31.36 -23.46 -5.04
N ILE A 201 -31.00 -24.57 -4.41
CA ILE A 201 -30.38 -25.71 -5.09
C ILE A 201 -31.39 -26.31 -6.05
N GLN A 202 -31.09 -26.25 -7.35
CA GLN A 202 -32.01 -26.73 -8.37
C GLN A 202 -32.29 -28.22 -8.17
N GLY A 203 -33.56 -28.53 -7.93
CA GLY A 203 -34.06 -29.85 -7.64
C GLY A 203 -33.93 -30.35 -6.22
N THR A 204 -33.33 -29.58 -5.32
CA THR A 204 -33.32 -29.84 -3.87
C THR A 204 -33.64 -28.53 -3.13
N GLU A 205 -34.65 -27.80 -3.64
CA GLU A 205 -35.13 -26.56 -3.05
C GLU A 205 -35.71 -26.78 -1.65
N THR A 206 -36.21 -27.99 -1.41
CA THR A 206 -36.71 -28.47 -0.12
C THR A 206 -36.08 -29.81 0.22
N ILE A 207 -35.76 -30.04 1.48
CA ILE A 207 -35.23 -31.31 1.99
C ILE A 207 -35.99 -31.76 3.24
N PRO A 208 -36.53 -33.00 3.27
CA PRO A 208 -37.23 -33.51 4.44
C PRO A 208 -36.24 -33.95 5.54
N PHE A 209 -36.63 -33.72 6.79
CA PHE A 209 -36.05 -34.39 7.95
C PHE A 209 -36.79 -35.71 8.19
N LEU A 210 -36.07 -36.83 8.11
CA LEU A 210 -36.58 -38.18 8.36
C LEU A 210 -35.70 -38.82 9.45
N PRO A 211 -36.14 -38.84 10.72
CA PRO A 211 -35.35 -39.39 11.80
C PRO A 211 -35.09 -40.90 11.60
N LEU A 212 -34.05 -41.41 12.24
CA LEU A 212 -33.74 -42.84 12.30
C LEU A 212 -34.86 -43.62 13.01
N ASP A 213 -35.96 -43.91 12.32
CA ASP A 213 -36.99 -44.86 12.75
C ASP A 213 -37.01 -46.10 11.85
N THR A 214 -37.58 -47.19 12.36
CA THR A 214 -37.62 -48.48 11.65
C THR A 214 -38.70 -48.57 10.57
N ASN A 215 -39.50 -47.52 10.36
CA ASN A 215 -40.71 -47.58 9.53
C ASN A 215 -40.73 -46.64 8.32
N ASN A 216 -39.80 -45.69 8.20
CA ASN A 216 -39.76 -44.80 7.03
C ASN A 216 -38.95 -45.41 5.88
N ARG A 217 -39.62 -45.58 4.74
CA ARG A 217 -38.93 -45.84 3.47
C ARG A 217 -38.20 -44.56 3.05
N ARG A 218 -36.88 -44.65 2.95
CA ARG A 218 -35.98 -43.56 2.54
C ARG A 218 -35.90 -43.53 1.02
N GLU A 219 -36.96 -43.00 0.41
CA GLU A 219 -37.14 -42.96 -1.04
C GLU A 219 -36.63 -41.65 -1.68
N VAL A 220 -36.32 -40.65 -0.85
CA VAL A 220 -35.86 -39.32 -1.27
C VAL A 220 -34.63 -38.91 -0.47
N GLU A 221 -33.84 -37.98 -1.01
CA GLU A 221 -32.75 -37.34 -0.26
C GLU A 221 -33.32 -36.71 1.02
N HIS A 222 -32.68 -36.95 2.16
CA HIS A 222 -33.16 -36.50 3.47
C HIS A 222 -32.01 -36.17 4.41
N LEU A 223 -32.37 -35.47 5.49
CA LEU A 223 -31.54 -35.32 6.68
C LEU A 223 -32.13 -36.19 7.80
N GLU A 224 -31.27 -36.91 8.51
CA GLU A 224 -31.68 -37.84 9.58
C GLU A 224 -31.18 -37.40 10.95
N HIS A 225 -30.14 -36.56 10.99
CA HIS A 225 -29.66 -35.87 12.18
C HIS A 225 -29.74 -34.37 11.98
N TRP A 226 -30.18 -33.64 13.02
CA TRP A 226 -30.25 -32.18 13.02
C TRP A 226 -29.95 -31.65 14.43
N MET A 227 -28.91 -30.83 14.55
CA MET A 227 -28.44 -30.25 15.79
C MET A 227 -28.36 -28.73 15.64
N VAL A 228 -28.95 -28.01 16.60
CA VAL A 228 -28.83 -26.55 16.68
C VAL A 228 -27.66 -26.20 17.59
N GLU A 229 -26.75 -25.36 17.10
CA GLU A 229 -25.55 -24.94 17.82
C GLU A 229 -25.57 -23.42 18.09
N ARG A 230 -25.16 -23.04 19.30
CA ARG A 230 -24.88 -21.65 19.69
C ARG A 230 -23.45 -21.55 20.21
N ARG A 231 -22.76 -20.46 19.85
CA ARG A 231 -21.40 -20.16 20.31
C ARG A 231 -21.33 -18.73 20.83
N PHE A 232 -20.62 -18.53 21.95
CA PHE A 232 -20.32 -17.20 22.47
C PHE A 232 -19.36 -16.48 21.52
N ARG A 233 -19.66 -15.24 21.11
CA ARG A 233 -18.85 -14.45 20.17
C ARG A 233 -18.68 -13.00 20.64
N THR A 234 -17.68 -12.33 20.08
CA THR A 234 -17.46 -10.88 20.25
C THR A 234 -18.69 -10.09 19.84
N GLY A 235 -18.99 -9.06 20.63
CA GLY A 235 -20.19 -8.25 20.55
C GLY A 235 -20.03 -6.89 19.93
N LYS A 236 -18.83 -6.32 20.01
CA LYS A 236 -18.52 -4.98 19.55
C LYS A 236 -17.15 -4.97 18.88
N ILE A 237 -17.07 -4.31 17.72
CA ILE A 237 -15.81 -4.00 17.04
C ILE A 237 -15.65 -2.49 17.02
N THR A 238 -14.49 -2.00 17.43
CA THR A 238 -14.12 -0.59 17.37
C THR A 238 -12.76 -0.45 16.68
N PHE A 239 -12.72 0.37 15.65
CA PHE A 239 -11.50 0.75 14.95
C PHE A 239 -11.20 2.23 15.14
N ARG A 240 -9.91 2.58 15.09
CA ARG A 240 -9.43 3.95 14.92
C ARG A 240 -8.37 4.00 13.82
N ASP A 241 -8.24 5.15 13.17
CA ASP A 241 -7.14 5.44 12.25
C ASP A 241 -6.77 6.94 12.31
N TYR A 242 -5.79 7.35 11.52
CA TYR A 242 -5.38 8.73 11.35
C TYR A 242 -5.26 9.06 9.87
N ASN A 243 -5.99 10.09 9.44
CA ASN A 243 -5.87 10.68 8.12
C ASN A 243 -5.13 12.02 8.22
N TYR A 244 -3.93 12.10 7.63
CA TYR A 244 -3.10 13.30 7.71
C TYR A 244 -3.67 14.49 6.93
N GLU A 245 -4.60 14.27 5.99
CA GLU A 245 -5.30 15.34 5.27
C GLU A 245 -6.43 15.95 6.12
N LYS A 246 -6.89 15.23 7.15
CA LYS A 246 -7.94 15.65 8.08
C LYS A 246 -7.49 15.35 9.53
N PRO A 247 -6.41 15.99 10.02
CA PRO A 247 -5.72 15.57 11.25
C PRO A 247 -6.57 15.63 12.52
N ASP A 248 -7.61 16.47 12.55
CA ASP A 248 -8.52 16.63 13.69
C ASP A 248 -9.84 15.84 13.56
N ALA A 249 -10.03 15.08 12.47
CA ALA A 249 -11.25 14.32 12.25
C ALA A 249 -11.40 13.18 13.27
N ASP A 250 -12.63 12.96 13.76
CA ASP A 250 -12.93 11.77 14.56
C ASP A 250 -13.00 10.53 13.68
N MET A 251 -11.88 9.81 13.68
CA MET A 251 -11.69 8.58 12.92
C MET A 251 -12.10 7.34 13.72
N GLN A 252 -12.84 7.44 14.83
CA GLN A 252 -13.39 6.26 15.50
C GLN A 252 -14.59 5.70 14.73
N ALA A 253 -14.53 4.42 14.37
CA ALA A 253 -15.63 3.68 13.77
C ALA A 253 -15.95 2.46 14.60
N GLU A 254 -17.24 2.20 14.86
CA GLU A 254 -17.67 1.07 15.69
C GLU A 254 -18.97 0.47 15.17
N GLU A 255 -19.15 -0.83 15.44
CA GLU A 255 -20.40 -1.56 15.24
C GLU A 255 -20.64 -2.48 16.44
N GLN A 256 -21.91 -2.64 16.84
CA GLN A 256 -22.31 -3.47 17.97
C GLN A 256 -23.43 -4.45 17.60
N THR A 257 -23.39 -5.63 18.21
CA THR A 257 -24.38 -6.68 18.05
C THR A 257 -25.76 -6.30 18.58
N SER A 258 -26.80 -6.93 18.02
CA SER A 258 -28.15 -6.92 18.56
C SER A 258 -28.46 -8.10 19.51
N GLU A 259 -27.51 -9.01 19.72
CA GLU A 259 -27.68 -10.12 20.66
C GLU A 259 -27.76 -9.61 22.11
N SER A 260 -28.53 -10.30 22.95
CA SER A 260 -28.85 -9.84 24.32
C SER A 260 -28.49 -10.85 25.43
N TYR A 261 -27.73 -11.89 25.10
CA TYR A 261 -27.23 -12.84 26.12
C TYR A 261 -26.15 -12.20 27.00
N GLN A 262 -25.90 -12.78 28.17
CA GLN A 262 -24.93 -12.24 29.13
C GLN A 262 -23.53 -12.12 28.50
N HIS A 263 -22.88 -10.96 28.68
CA HIS A 263 -21.58 -10.63 28.07
C HIS A 263 -21.56 -10.56 26.52
N SER A 264 -22.72 -10.46 25.87
CA SER A 264 -22.83 -10.27 24.42
C SER A 264 -22.24 -8.96 23.89
N THR A 265 -21.79 -8.04 24.74
CA THR A 265 -21.24 -6.73 24.36
C THR A 265 -19.73 -6.61 24.57
N LEU A 266 -19.00 -7.73 24.75
CA LEU A 266 -17.54 -7.69 24.83
C LEU A 266 -16.95 -7.10 23.54
N GLU A 267 -15.96 -6.23 23.71
CA GLU A 267 -15.38 -5.41 22.66
C GLU A 267 -14.00 -5.93 22.23
N VAL A 268 -13.75 -5.89 20.92
CA VAL A 268 -12.42 -5.90 20.33
C VAL A 268 -12.15 -4.50 19.77
N TYR A 269 -11.04 -3.91 20.20
CA TYR A 269 -10.54 -2.62 19.72
C TYR A 269 -9.26 -2.83 18.92
N ASP A 270 -9.10 -2.16 17.78
CA ASP A 270 -7.89 -2.24 16.97
C ASP A 270 -7.49 -0.89 16.34
N TYR A 271 -6.19 -0.73 16.10
CA TYR A 271 -5.58 0.40 15.39
C TYR A 271 -4.33 -0.09 14.63
N PRO A 272 -4.15 0.30 13.35
CA PRO A 272 -5.02 1.15 12.55
C PRO A 272 -6.17 0.38 11.89
N GLY A 273 -7.30 1.05 11.67
CA GLY A 273 -8.48 0.49 11.04
C GLY A 273 -8.46 0.39 9.51
N ARG A 274 -7.44 0.98 8.86
CA ARG A 274 -7.19 1.00 7.40
C ARG A 274 -8.30 1.65 6.58
N TYR A 275 -8.71 2.84 6.99
CA TYR A 275 -9.66 3.67 6.23
C TYR A 275 -9.30 5.14 6.30
N LEU A 276 -9.64 5.89 5.25
CA LEU A 276 -9.43 7.34 5.17
C LEU A 276 -10.67 8.15 5.53
N GLU A 277 -11.85 7.52 5.48
CA GLU A 277 -13.15 8.11 5.80
C GLU A 277 -13.89 7.28 6.85
N ASN A 278 -14.55 7.95 7.80
CA ASN A 278 -15.28 7.29 8.89
C ASN A 278 -16.37 6.31 8.40
N GLY A 279 -17.02 6.63 7.27
CA GLY A 279 -18.06 5.78 6.68
C GLY A 279 -17.53 4.42 6.20
N ASP A 280 -16.33 4.39 5.65
CA ASP A 280 -15.65 3.15 5.26
C ASP A 280 -15.24 2.36 6.49
N GLY A 281 -14.72 3.04 7.52
CA GLY A 281 -14.41 2.42 8.81
C GLY A 281 -15.62 1.74 9.47
N LYS A 282 -16.80 2.36 9.42
CA LYS A 282 -18.05 1.75 9.92
C LYS A 282 -18.43 0.51 9.12
N THR A 283 -18.22 0.55 7.80
CA THR A 283 -18.46 -0.60 6.94
C THR A 283 -17.53 -1.76 7.29
N LEU A 284 -16.23 -1.48 7.50
CA LEU A 284 -15.24 -2.48 7.91
C LEU A 284 -15.52 -3.04 9.31
N ALA A 285 -15.87 -2.20 10.28
CA ALA A 285 -16.24 -2.63 11.63
C ALA A 285 -17.46 -3.58 11.60
N LYS A 286 -18.45 -3.27 10.77
CA LYS A 286 -19.60 -4.14 10.53
C LYS A 286 -19.22 -5.47 9.90
N VAL A 287 -18.40 -5.45 8.84
CA VAL A 287 -17.91 -6.68 8.20
C VAL A 287 -17.14 -7.55 9.20
N ARG A 288 -16.26 -6.96 10.01
CA ARG A 288 -15.51 -7.69 11.04
C ARG A 288 -16.43 -8.29 12.10
N LEU A 289 -17.43 -7.53 12.57
CA LEU A 289 -18.41 -8.03 13.54
C LEU A 289 -19.23 -9.20 12.96
N GLU A 290 -19.73 -9.06 11.73
CA GLU A 290 -20.48 -10.11 11.04
C GLU A 290 -19.63 -11.37 10.81
N SER A 291 -18.34 -11.21 10.46
CA SER A 291 -17.36 -12.31 10.36
C SER A 291 -17.17 -13.01 11.70
N GLU A 292 -16.98 -12.26 12.79
CA GLU A 292 -16.93 -12.84 14.13
C GLU A 292 -18.22 -13.58 14.48
N GLN A 293 -19.39 -13.07 14.08
CA GLN A 293 -20.66 -13.71 14.42
C GLN A 293 -21.08 -14.85 13.48
N ALA A 294 -20.40 -15.01 12.35
CA ALA A 294 -20.74 -16.02 11.34
C ALA A 294 -20.69 -17.45 11.90
N SER A 295 -19.84 -17.71 12.91
CA SER A 295 -19.72 -19.02 13.57
C SER A 295 -20.79 -19.30 14.64
N ASP A 296 -21.69 -18.37 14.93
CA ASP A 296 -22.83 -18.59 15.85
C ASP A 296 -24.12 -18.93 15.06
N ARG A 297 -25.06 -19.61 15.73
CA ARG A 297 -26.38 -20.03 15.20
C ARG A 297 -26.27 -21.01 14.02
N ARG A 298 -25.29 -21.91 14.06
CA ARG A 298 -25.12 -23.00 13.09
C ARG A 298 -26.12 -24.14 13.31
N ARG A 299 -26.38 -24.90 12.26
CA ARG A 299 -26.98 -26.23 12.39
C ARG A 299 -26.06 -27.28 11.81
N ILE A 300 -25.86 -28.36 12.55
CA ILE A 300 -25.07 -29.50 12.15
C ILE A 300 -26.04 -30.63 11.81
N ALA A 301 -25.91 -31.20 10.62
CA ALA A 301 -26.79 -32.26 10.15
C ALA A 301 -26.02 -33.38 9.46
N SER A 302 -26.65 -34.54 9.37
CA SER A 302 -26.19 -35.64 8.53
C SER A 302 -27.37 -36.29 7.81
N GLY A 303 -27.08 -36.93 6.68
CA GLY A 303 -28.07 -37.61 5.85
C GLY A 303 -27.54 -37.96 4.47
N ASP A 304 -28.42 -38.38 3.57
CA ASP A 304 -28.06 -38.94 2.27
C ASP A 304 -28.17 -37.96 1.09
N ALA A 305 -28.21 -36.66 1.39
CA ALA A 305 -28.44 -35.60 0.42
C ALA A 305 -27.21 -35.19 -0.42
N ALA A 306 -26.82 -36.04 -1.37
CA ALA A 306 -25.70 -35.82 -2.30
C ALA A 306 -25.76 -34.51 -3.10
N THR A 307 -26.96 -33.95 -3.30
CA THR A 307 -27.15 -32.71 -4.06
C THR A 307 -26.84 -31.43 -3.28
N LEU A 308 -26.73 -31.48 -1.95
CA LEU A 308 -26.41 -30.29 -1.15
C LEU A 308 -24.98 -29.83 -1.43
N TYR A 309 -24.78 -28.51 -1.56
CA TYR A 309 -23.45 -27.92 -1.76
C TYR A 309 -23.35 -26.52 -1.14
N PRO A 310 -22.17 -26.11 -0.66
CA PRO A 310 -21.98 -24.79 -0.05
C PRO A 310 -22.34 -23.64 -0.99
N GLY A 311 -23.03 -22.63 -0.47
CA GLY A 311 -23.55 -21.51 -1.26
C GLY A 311 -24.95 -21.70 -1.83
N GLY A 312 -25.48 -22.94 -1.80
CA GLY A 312 -26.85 -23.25 -2.16
C GLY A 312 -27.84 -23.06 -1.02
N LEU A 313 -29.07 -22.65 -1.36
CA LEU A 313 -30.18 -22.56 -0.40
C LEU A 313 -31.07 -23.82 -0.46
N THR A 314 -31.51 -24.29 0.70
CA THR A 314 -32.53 -25.35 0.80
C THR A 314 -33.46 -25.08 1.97
N THR A 315 -34.71 -25.53 1.87
CA THR A 315 -35.71 -25.39 2.95
C THR A 315 -35.87 -26.72 3.66
N LEU A 316 -35.56 -26.75 4.97
CA LEU A 316 -35.85 -27.92 5.79
C LEU A 316 -37.35 -28.08 5.97
N GLN A 317 -37.85 -29.29 5.82
CA GLN A 317 -39.26 -29.63 6.04
C GLN A 317 -39.40 -30.86 6.92
N ARG A 318 -40.60 -31.07 7.49
CA ARG A 318 -40.94 -32.25 8.31
C ARG A 318 -40.10 -32.40 9.58
N HIS A 319 -39.41 -31.35 10.01
CA HIS A 319 -38.77 -31.33 11.31
C HIS A 319 -39.83 -31.17 12.41
N SER A 320 -39.69 -31.90 13.52
CA SER A 320 -40.66 -31.91 14.61
C SER A 320 -40.79 -30.57 15.33
N ALA A 321 -39.70 -29.82 15.43
CA ALA A 321 -39.71 -28.43 15.88
C ALA A 321 -40.00 -27.49 14.69
N ASP A 322 -41.19 -26.89 14.67
CA ASP A 322 -41.66 -26.03 13.57
C ASP A 322 -40.73 -24.83 13.30
N SER A 323 -40.09 -24.31 14.35
CA SER A 323 -39.13 -23.20 14.26
C SER A 323 -37.91 -23.48 13.37
N GLU A 324 -37.63 -24.76 13.09
CA GLU A 324 -36.52 -25.20 12.23
C GLU A 324 -36.98 -25.52 10.80
N ASN A 325 -38.28 -25.54 10.47
CA ASN A 325 -38.78 -25.70 9.10
C ASN A 325 -38.61 -24.38 8.31
N LYS A 326 -37.36 -23.99 8.05
CA LYS A 326 -36.95 -22.72 7.45
C LYS A 326 -35.99 -22.92 6.29
N GLN A 327 -35.73 -21.83 5.57
CA GLN A 327 -34.70 -21.80 4.54
C GLN A 327 -33.32 -21.58 5.17
N PHE A 328 -32.36 -22.38 4.73
CA PHE A 328 -30.98 -22.35 5.17
C PHE A 328 -30.03 -22.25 3.98
N LEU A 329 -28.91 -21.58 4.23
CA LEU A 329 -27.71 -21.60 3.42
C LEU A 329 -26.83 -22.78 3.85
N VAL A 330 -26.43 -23.63 2.90
CA VAL A 330 -25.39 -24.64 3.14
C VAL A 330 -24.05 -23.93 3.25
N VAL A 331 -23.37 -24.09 4.38
CA VAL A 331 -22.08 -23.47 4.68
C VAL A 331 -20.94 -24.44 4.41
N ARG A 332 -21.12 -25.71 4.78
CA ARG A 332 -20.14 -26.77 4.60
C ARG A 332 -20.85 -28.06 4.21
N ALA A 333 -20.24 -28.85 3.34
CA ALA A 333 -20.72 -30.17 2.98
C ALA A 333 -19.53 -31.14 2.89
N THR A 334 -19.66 -32.29 3.53
CA THR A 334 -18.72 -33.40 3.43
C THR A 334 -19.48 -34.59 2.87
N HIS A 335 -18.94 -35.23 1.83
CA HIS A 335 -19.57 -36.35 1.16
C HIS A 335 -18.64 -37.56 1.17
N SER A 336 -19.16 -38.71 1.61
CA SER A 336 -18.51 -40.01 1.50
C SER A 336 -19.40 -40.90 0.64
N PHE A 337 -18.85 -41.43 -0.45
CA PHE A 337 -19.58 -42.33 -1.34
C PHE A 337 -18.73 -43.55 -1.67
N VAL A 338 -19.22 -44.74 -1.35
CA VAL A 338 -18.54 -46.01 -1.63
C VAL A 338 -19.41 -46.87 -2.56
N SER A 339 -18.84 -47.24 -3.70
CA SER A 339 -19.47 -48.20 -4.62
C SER A 339 -19.10 -49.63 -4.20
N LEU A 340 -20.01 -50.35 -3.52
CA LEU A 340 -19.79 -51.75 -3.20
C LEU A 340 -19.98 -52.63 -4.45
N GLN A 341 -18.96 -53.45 -4.75
CA GLN A 341 -18.94 -54.59 -5.70
C GLN A 341 -19.71 -54.49 -7.04
N SER A 342 -19.85 -53.31 -7.63
CA SER A 342 -20.55 -53.12 -8.93
C SER A 342 -19.63 -53.12 -10.17
N TYR A 343 -18.31 -53.37 -10.01
CA TYR A 343 -17.35 -53.26 -11.12
C TYR A 343 -17.19 -54.54 -11.97
N ARG A 344 -17.88 -55.63 -11.64
CA ARG A 344 -17.97 -56.87 -12.44
C ARG A 344 -19.35 -56.98 -13.08
N SER A 345 -19.40 -57.20 -14.40
CA SER A 345 -20.63 -57.52 -15.13
C SER A 345 -21.22 -58.85 -14.60
N GLY A 346 -22.37 -58.81 -13.92
CA GLY A 346 -23.09 -59.99 -13.42
C GLY A 346 -23.25 -60.09 -11.89
N ALA A 347 -22.80 -59.11 -11.10
CA ALA A 347 -23.07 -59.07 -9.67
C ALA A 347 -24.42 -58.36 -9.40
N ASP A 348 -25.45 -59.15 -9.12
CA ASP A 348 -26.75 -58.67 -8.64
C ASP A 348 -26.73 -58.65 -7.10
N GLY A 349 -26.91 -57.47 -6.51
CA GLY A 349 -26.86 -57.19 -5.06
C GLY A 349 -25.67 -56.30 -4.67
N GLY A 350 -25.84 -55.08 -4.15
CA GLY A 350 -27.00 -54.44 -3.53
C GLY A 350 -26.50 -53.61 -2.35
N GLY A 351 -26.06 -52.38 -2.62
CA GLY A 351 -25.65 -51.40 -1.62
C GLY A 351 -24.68 -50.36 -2.17
N HIS A 352 -25.08 -49.09 -2.22
CA HIS A 352 -24.15 -47.97 -2.28
C HIS A 352 -24.31 -47.24 -0.96
N GLU A 353 -23.22 -47.05 -0.23
CA GLU A 353 -23.26 -46.31 1.01
C GLU A 353 -22.84 -44.87 0.71
N TYR A 354 -23.84 -43.99 0.65
CA TYR A 354 -23.63 -42.55 0.64
C TYR A 354 -23.85 -42.03 2.06
N SER A 355 -22.95 -41.18 2.52
CA SER A 355 -23.03 -40.50 3.82
C SER A 355 -22.61 -39.05 3.64
N GLY A 356 -23.43 -38.13 4.14
CA GLY A 356 -23.11 -36.70 4.12
C GLY A 356 -23.19 -36.06 5.50
N GLN A 357 -22.34 -35.06 5.72
CA GLN A 357 -22.37 -34.17 6.87
C GLN A 357 -22.43 -32.73 6.38
N TYR A 358 -23.29 -31.93 7.01
CA TYR A 358 -23.62 -30.59 6.53
C TYR A 358 -23.63 -29.60 7.68
N GLU A 359 -23.19 -28.39 7.39
CA GLU A 359 -23.32 -27.23 8.27
C GLU A 359 -24.19 -26.18 7.58
N PHE A 360 -25.14 -25.62 8.33
CA PHE A 360 -26.10 -24.66 7.82
C PHE A 360 -26.12 -23.36 8.61
N GLN A 361 -26.48 -22.28 7.91
CA GLN A 361 -26.83 -20.96 8.46
C GLN A 361 -28.23 -20.59 8.01
N LEU A 362 -28.96 -19.78 8.78
CA LEU A 362 -30.22 -19.21 8.30
C LEU A 362 -29.98 -18.34 7.07
N ALA A 363 -30.82 -18.47 6.05
CA ALA A 363 -30.63 -17.81 4.76
C ALA A 363 -30.69 -16.27 4.81
N ASP A 364 -31.34 -15.70 5.83
CA ASP A 364 -31.49 -14.25 6.01
C ASP A 364 -30.26 -13.57 6.64
N ARG A 365 -29.31 -14.35 7.17
CA ARG A 365 -28.06 -13.82 7.71
C ARG A 365 -26.99 -13.83 6.64
N PRO A 366 -26.33 -12.71 6.32
CA PRO A 366 -25.19 -12.71 5.42
C PRO A 366 -24.06 -13.54 6.03
N PHE A 367 -23.37 -14.34 5.21
CA PHE A 367 -22.15 -15.02 5.62
C PHE A 367 -20.96 -14.11 5.30
N LYS A 368 -20.13 -13.82 6.30
CA LYS A 368 -18.83 -13.15 6.12
C LYS A 368 -17.71 -14.14 6.46
N PRO A 369 -16.71 -14.29 5.59
CA PRO A 369 -15.62 -15.23 5.84
C PRO A 369 -14.80 -14.79 7.05
N PRO A 370 -14.24 -15.75 7.82
CA PRO A 370 -13.25 -15.41 8.84
C PRO A 370 -12.00 -14.80 8.20
N GLN A 371 -11.40 -13.82 8.86
CA GLN A 371 -10.14 -13.24 8.42
C GLN A 371 -8.97 -14.11 8.93
N LEU A 372 -8.49 -14.99 8.06
CA LEU A 372 -7.47 -16.00 8.33
C LEU A 372 -6.17 -15.75 7.56
N THR A 373 -6.26 -15.05 6.42
CA THR A 373 -5.12 -14.82 5.55
C THR A 373 -4.37 -13.58 6.01
N ASP A 374 -3.14 -13.80 6.51
CA ASP A 374 -2.28 -12.71 6.99
C ASP A 374 -1.91 -11.74 5.87
N LYS A 375 -2.02 -10.44 6.15
CA LYS A 375 -1.47 -9.40 5.29
C LYS A 375 0.06 -9.37 5.44
N PRO A 376 0.83 -9.34 4.35
CA PRO A 376 2.29 -9.23 4.46
C PRO A 376 2.73 -7.96 5.20
N THR A 377 3.83 -8.07 5.92
CA THR A 377 4.43 -6.97 6.69
C THR A 377 5.86 -6.71 6.21
N ILE A 378 6.24 -5.44 6.08
CA ILE A 378 7.64 -5.04 5.86
C ILE A 378 8.24 -4.63 7.21
N PHE A 379 9.18 -5.45 7.70
CA PHE A 379 9.78 -5.27 9.02
C PHE A 379 10.82 -4.14 9.13
N GLY A 380 11.26 -3.57 8.01
CA GLY A 380 12.31 -2.56 8.00
C GLY A 380 12.30 -1.73 6.74
N PRO A 381 13.02 -0.61 6.73
CA PRO A 381 13.00 0.31 5.61
C PRO A 381 13.58 -0.34 4.34
N GLN A 382 13.10 0.13 3.20
CA GLN A 382 13.63 -0.21 1.88
C GLN A 382 14.17 1.04 1.22
N THR A 383 15.02 0.90 0.20
CA THR A 383 15.32 2.04 -0.67
C THR A 383 14.46 2.02 -1.92
N ALA A 384 14.18 3.21 -2.45
CA ALA A 384 13.46 3.41 -3.70
C ALA A 384 14.10 4.56 -4.48
N ARG A 385 13.86 4.59 -5.78
CA ARG A 385 14.30 5.68 -6.64
C ARG A 385 13.17 6.69 -6.80
N VAL A 386 13.48 7.98 -6.69
CA VAL A 386 12.53 9.05 -7.01
C VAL A 386 12.32 9.08 -8.53
N VAL A 387 11.06 9.13 -8.95
CA VAL A 387 10.65 9.21 -10.35
C VAL A 387 9.69 10.38 -10.54
N GLY A 388 9.35 10.70 -11.78
CA GLY A 388 8.46 11.80 -12.10
C GLY A 388 8.22 11.92 -13.60
N GLU A 389 7.47 12.95 -14.00
CA GLU A 389 7.18 13.23 -15.41
C GLU A 389 8.45 13.38 -16.26
N LYS A 390 8.37 12.93 -17.52
CA LYS A 390 9.52 12.95 -18.43
C LYS A 390 9.92 14.39 -18.76
N GLY A 391 11.17 14.73 -18.46
CA GLY A 391 11.74 16.06 -18.73
C GLY A 391 11.76 16.97 -17.51
N GLU A 392 11.07 16.58 -16.43
CA GLU A 392 11.15 17.25 -15.14
C GLU A 392 12.41 16.80 -14.38
N GLU A 393 12.91 17.70 -13.53
CA GLU A 393 13.97 17.40 -12.55
C GLU A 393 13.39 17.17 -11.14
N ILE A 394 12.26 17.82 -10.85
CA ILE A 394 11.57 17.79 -9.56
C ILE A 394 10.08 17.62 -9.84
N ASP A 395 9.51 16.51 -9.39
CA ASP A 395 8.08 16.23 -9.48
C ASP A 395 7.52 16.06 -8.06
N VAL A 396 6.81 17.09 -7.60
CA VAL A 396 6.29 17.20 -6.24
C VAL A 396 4.90 17.85 -6.28
N ASP A 397 3.99 17.43 -5.41
CA ASP A 397 2.66 18.02 -5.32
C ASP A 397 2.56 19.11 -4.24
N ASP A 398 1.38 19.70 -4.09
CA ASP A 398 1.09 20.76 -3.12
C ASP A 398 1.32 20.34 -1.65
N GLN A 399 1.41 19.02 -1.39
CA GLN A 399 1.67 18.46 -0.06
C GLN A 399 3.15 18.08 0.14
N GLY A 400 4.03 18.34 -0.84
CA GLY A 400 5.44 17.97 -0.75
C GLY A 400 5.71 16.46 -0.96
N ARG A 401 4.76 15.72 -1.54
CA ARG A 401 4.88 14.28 -1.81
C ARG A 401 5.52 14.03 -3.17
N ILE A 402 6.35 12.99 -3.24
CA ILE A 402 7.11 12.60 -4.43
C ILE A 402 6.69 11.22 -4.93
N LEU A 403 6.89 10.96 -6.22
CA LEU A 403 6.71 9.62 -6.77
C LEU A 403 7.97 8.78 -6.56
N VAL A 404 7.80 7.52 -6.15
CA VAL A 404 8.90 6.58 -5.95
C VAL A 404 8.69 5.30 -6.74
N LYS A 405 9.78 4.70 -7.20
CA LYS A 405 9.81 3.36 -7.78
C LYS A 405 10.62 2.42 -6.89
N PHE A 406 9.96 1.40 -6.36
CA PHE A 406 10.60 0.34 -5.60
C PHE A 406 11.38 -0.60 -6.51
N HIS A 407 12.46 -1.21 -6.00
CA HIS A 407 13.31 -2.11 -6.79
C HIS A 407 12.63 -3.42 -7.21
N TRP A 408 11.61 -3.85 -6.45
CA TRP A 408 10.82 -5.05 -6.76
C TRP A 408 9.65 -4.78 -7.71
N ASP A 409 9.32 -3.51 -7.96
CA ASP A 409 8.26 -3.15 -8.88
C ASP A 409 8.75 -3.25 -10.33
N ARG A 410 8.12 -4.16 -11.08
CA ARG A 410 8.50 -4.49 -12.45
C ARG A 410 7.76 -3.63 -13.47
N ASP A 411 6.65 -3.03 -13.08
CA ASP A 411 5.80 -2.25 -13.98
C ASP A 411 6.17 -0.76 -13.84
N ASP A 412 6.22 0.00 -14.94
CA ASP A 412 6.53 1.44 -14.92
C ASP A 412 5.28 2.32 -14.77
N GLU A 413 4.09 1.72 -14.67
CA GLU A 413 2.80 2.42 -14.80
C GLU A 413 2.11 2.74 -13.46
N HIS A 414 2.59 2.21 -12.32
CA HIS A 414 1.87 2.25 -11.04
C HIS A 414 2.59 3.08 -9.98
N LEU A 415 2.74 4.39 -10.24
CA LEU A 415 3.45 5.32 -9.36
C LEU A 415 2.50 5.91 -8.29
N TYR A 416 2.95 5.93 -7.03
CA TYR A 416 2.20 6.50 -5.89
C TYR A 416 2.98 7.65 -5.23
N ARG A 417 2.27 8.70 -4.81
CA ARG A 417 2.87 9.86 -4.13
C ARG A 417 3.07 9.56 -2.65
N VAL A 418 4.34 9.54 -2.23
CA VAL A 418 4.75 9.23 -0.87
C VAL A 418 5.15 10.52 -0.14
N ARG A 419 4.67 10.68 1.09
CA ARG A 419 5.09 11.78 1.97
C ARG A 419 6.58 11.70 2.30
N VAL A 420 7.22 12.87 2.41
CA VAL A 420 8.65 12.99 2.72
C VAL A 420 8.83 13.60 4.10
N ALA A 421 9.49 12.87 5.00
CA ALA A 421 9.89 13.38 6.30
C ALA A 421 10.86 14.57 6.12
N GLN A 422 10.58 15.65 6.82
CA GLN A 422 11.40 16.86 6.82
C GLN A 422 12.21 16.95 8.12
N VAL A 423 13.27 17.75 8.11
CA VAL A 423 14.11 17.99 9.30
C VAL A 423 13.30 18.60 10.45
N TRP A 424 12.35 19.49 10.13
CA TRP A 424 11.45 20.14 11.07
C TRP A 424 10.21 20.64 10.32
N ALA A 425 9.00 20.32 10.79
CA ALA A 425 7.75 20.73 10.15
C ALA A 425 6.77 21.31 11.18
N GLY A 426 6.34 22.56 10.97
CA GLY A 426 5.31 23.26 11.72
C GLY A 426 4.31 23.96 10.81
N ASP A 427 3.38 24.71 11.39
CA ASP A 427 2.33 25.43 10.64
C ASP A 427 2.92 26.56 9.78
N SER A 428 3.22 26.25 8.52
CA SER A 428 3.84 27.18 7.56
C SER A 428 5.26 27.63 7.92
N TRP A 429 6.00 26.82 8.68
CA TRP A 429 7.41 27.07 9.02
C TRP A 429 8.17 25.74 9.24
N GLY A 430 9.48 25.73 8.98
CA GLY A 430 10.31 24.51 9.12
C GLY A 430 11.42 24.40 8.08
N GLY A 431 11.96 23.19 7.91
CA GLY A 431 12.89 22.82 6.83
C GLY A 431 12.15 22.17 5.68
N SER A 432 12.58 22.44 4.44
CA SER A 432 11.99 21.84 3.23
C SER A 432 13.09 21.43 2.26
N PHE A 433 13.30 20.12 2.12
CA PHE A 433 14.22 19.51 1.16
C PHE A 433 13.50 18.40 0.42
N ILE A 434 13.15 18.67 -0.84
CA ILE A 434 12.45 17.72 -1.69
C ILE A 434 13.47 16.87 -2.46
N PRO A 435 13.46 15.54 -2.30
CA PRO A 435 14.26 14.64 -3.11
C PRO A 435 13.93 14.81 -4.61
N ARG A 436 14.95 14.94 -5.44
CA ARG A 436 14.81 15.12 -6.90
C ARG A 436 14.72 13.78 -7.61
N ILE A 437 14.23 13.80 -8.85
CA ILE A 437 14.19 12.63 -9.72
C ILE A 437 15.57 11.98 -9.80
N ASP A 438 15.60 10.65 -9.89
CA ASP A 438 16.77 9.77 -9.82
C ASP A 438 17.45 9.63 -8.45
N GLN A 439 17.17 10.48 -7.47
CA GLN A 439 17.76 10.33 -6.13
C GLN A 439 17.24 9.05 -5.44
N GLU A 440 18.05 8.52 -4.51
CA GLU A 440 17.70 7.34 -3.73
C GLU A 440 17.17 7.75 -2.36
N VAL A 441 15.96 7.30 -2.04
CA VAL A 441 15.26 7.57 -0.79
C VAL A 441 15.14 6.30 0.05
N ILE A 442 15.09 6.48 1.37
CA ILE A 442 14.74 5.43 2.32
C ILE A 442 13.24 5.55 2.59
N VAL A 443 12.50 4.46 2.39
CA VAL A 443 11.07 4.34 2.60
C VAL A 443 10.80 3.39 3.77
N GLU A 444 10.13 3.90 4.79
CA GLU A 444 9.58 3.14 5.90
C GLU A 444 8.08 2.88 5.67
N PHE A 445 7.53 1.87 6.35
CA PHE A 445 6.13 1.48 6.21
C PHE A 445 5.45 1.58 7.59
N LEU A 446 4.46 2.46 7.72
CA LEU A 446 3.80 2.72 9.00
C LEU A 446 3.11 1.45 9.51
N GLU A 447 3.37 1.05 10.76
CA GLU A 447 2.92 -0.24 11.35
C GLU A 447 3.40 -1.47 10.56
N GLY A 448 4.45 -1.32 9.73
CA GLY A 448 4.90 -2.33 8.78
C GLY A 448 3.90 -2.61 7.64
N ASP A 449 2.85 -1.79 7.51
CA ASP A 449 1.80 -1.96 6.51
C ASP A 449 2.33 -1.62 5.11
N ILE A 450 2.34 -2.63 4.23
CA ILE A 450 2.81 -2.53 2.84
C ILE A 450 2.09 -1.45 2.01
N ASP A 451 0.91 -1.01 2.45
CA ASP A 451 0.12 0.03 1.78
C ASP A 451 0.36 1.44 2.35
N ARG A 452 1.23 1.61 3.37
CA ARG A 452 1.47 2.91 4.03
C ARG A 452 2.95 3.34 4.00
N PRO A 453 3.52 3.59 2.80
CA PRO A 453 4.89 4.06 2.68
C PRO A 453 5.07 5.50 3.19
N LEU A 454 6.23 5.79 3.76
CA LEU A 454 6.70 7.12 4.16
C LEU A 454 8.19 7.24 3.85
N VAL A 455 8.61 8.26 3.10
CA VAL A 455 10.03 8.53 2.90
C VAL A 455 10.59 9.15 4.18
N VAL A 456 11.59 8.52 4.77
CA VAL A 456 12.20 8.94 6.06
C VAL A 456 13.64 9.46 5.92
N GLY A 457 14.21 9.39 4.72
CA GLY A 457 15.55 9.91 4.46
C GLY A 457 16.03 9.71 3.04
N THR A 458 17.27 10.11 2.78
CA THR A 458 17.96 9.95 1.49
C THR A 458 19.34 9.34 1.71
N VAL A 459 19.84 8.64 0.69
CA VAL A 459 21.19 8.05 0.71
C VAL A 459 21.94 8.33 -0.58
N TYR A 460 23.25 8.51 -0.46
CA TYR A 460 24.17 8.58 -1.60
C TYR A 460 24.52 7.18 -2.10
N ASN A 461 24.86 7.05 -3.38
CA ASN A 461 25.13 5.76 -4.02
C ASN A 461 26.23 5.84 -5.09
N GLY A 462 26.33 4.80 -5.92
CA GLY A 462 27.29 4.71 -7.02
C GLY A 462 27.20 5.88 -8.02
N LYS A 463 25.99 6.36 -8.30
CA LYS A 463 25.67 7.43 -9.25
C LYS A 463 25.67 8.81 -8.56
N HIS A 464 25.03 8.93 -7.40
CA HIS A 464 24.95 10.18 -6.63
C HIS A 464 25.98 10.18 -5.50
N LYS A 465 27.07 10.92 -5.66
CA LYS A 465 28.18 10.97 -4.68
C LYS A 465 27.93 12.00 -3.59
N MET A 466 28.53 11.77 -2.42
CA MET A 466 28.52 12.75 -1.34
C MET A 466 29.17 14.08 -1.80
N PRO A 467 28.59 15.24 -1.43
CA PRO A 467 29.09 16.56 -1.83
C PRO A 467 30.36 16.95 -1.07
N PHE A 468 30.48 16.50 0.17
CA PHE A 468 31.63 16.69 1.05
C PHE A 468 32.08 15.33 1.56
N GLY A 469 33.39 15.10 1.61
CA GLY A 469 33.93 13.87 2.19
C GLY A 469 34.18 12.73 1.20
N THR A 470 35.46 12.62 0.83
CA THR A 470 36.17 11.34 0.74
C THR A 470 37.07 11.20 1.98
N LYS A 471 37.91 10.16 2.09
CA LYS A 471 38.85 9.98 3.22
C LYS A 471 39.68 11.23 3.58
N ALA A 472 39.91 12.13 2.62
CA ALA A 472 40.74 13.33 2.79
C ALA A 472 40.03 14.56 3.40
N SER A 473 38.69 14.64 3.34
CA SER A 473 37.92 15.84 3.76
C SER A 473 36.80 15.50 4.74
N LYS A 474 37.04 14.51 5.60
CA LYS A 474 36.09 14.00 6.61
C LYS A 474 35.72 15.00 7.71
N ASN A 475 36.46 16.11 7.80
CA ASN A 475 36.29 17.23 8.72
C ASN A 475 35.42 18.35 8.15
N ILE A 476 34.93 18.22 6.91
CA ILE A 476 34.07 19.20 6.26
C ILE A 476 32.63 18.73 6.30
N ASN A 477 31.75 19.55 6.87
CA ASN A 477 30.32 19.29 7.03
C ASN A 477 29.52 20.44 6.43
N GLY A 478 28.29 20.22 5.97
CA GLY A 478 27.48 21.31 5.45
C GLY A 478 26.32 20.90 4.56
N ILE A 479 25.73 21.90 3.91
CA ILE A 479 24.63 21.76 2.94
C ILE A 479 25.10 22.35 1.62
N LYS A 480 24.90 21.60 0.53
CA LYS A 480 25.14 22.04 -0.85
C LYS A 480 23.87 21.83 -1.66
N SER A 481 23.34 22.90 -2.24
CA SER A 481 22.22 22.80 -3.18
C SER A 481 22.74 22.50 -4.59
N ASP A 482 21.84 22.32 -5.54
CA ASP A 482 22.17 22.26 -6.96
C ASP A 482 21.18 23.13 -7.73
N THR A 483 21.67 23.99 -8.60
CA THR A 483 20.81 24.89 -9.39
C THR A 483 20.10 24.08 -10.46
N THR A 484 18.76 24.17 -10.49
CA THR A 484 17.91 23.38 -11.40
C THR A 484 18.22 23.63 -12.86
N THR A 485 17.90 22.66 -13.73
CA THR A 485 18.03 22.65 -15.19
C THR A 485 19.46 22.84 -15.71
N GLY A 486 20.24 21.74 -15.72
CA GLY A 486 21.45 21.60 -16.53
C GLY A 486 22.59 22.59 -16.24
N SER A 487 22.58 23.21 -15.07
CA SER A 487 23.60 24.17 -14.65
C SER A 487 24.65 23.52 -13.76
N ASN A 488 25.83 24.13 -13.63
CA ASN A 488 26.84 23.74 -12.64
C ASN A 488 26.83 24.68 -11.40
N GLY A 489 25.72 25.36 -11.15
CA GLY A 489 25.58 26.35 -10.08
C GLY A 489 25.14 25.73 -8.74
N TYR A 490 25.49 26.35 -7.62
CA TYR A 490 25.07 25.87 -6.30
C TYR A 490 25.15 26.93 -5.19
N ASN A 491 24.28 26.83 -4.20
CA ASN A 491 24.43 27.51 -2.92
C ASN A 491 25.09 26.56 -1.92
N GLN A 492 25.87 27.08 -0.97
CA GLN A 492 26.59 26.26 -0.01
C GLN A 492 26.73 26.95 1.34
N LEU A 493 26.56 26.18 2.40
CA LEU A 493 27.03 26.50 3.75
C LEU A 493 27.88 25.33 4.25
N THR A 494 29.14 25.58 4.56
CA THR A 494 30.07 24.56 5.05
C THR A 494 30.84 25.00 6.28
N PHE A 495 31.18 24.01 7.10
CA PHE A 495 31.98 24.10 8.31
C PHE A 495 33.18 23.15 8.12
N ASP A 496 34.39 23.71 8.10
CA ASP A 496 35.64 22.97 8.15
C ASP A 496 36.16 22.98 9.59
N ASP A 497 36.18 21.82 10.23
CA ASP A 497 36.62 21.64 11.61
C ASP A 497 38.12 21.26 11.70
N THR A 498 38.91 21.58 10.67
CA THR A 498 40.37 21.39 10.72
C THR A 498 40.95 22.27 11.81
N ARG A 499 41.54 21.64 12.83
CA ARG A 499 42.18 22.34 13.94
C ARG A 499 43.17 23.42 13.47
N LYS A 500 43.00 24.66 13.94
CA LYS A 500 43.79 25.86 13.57
C LYS A 500 43.61 26.33 12.12
N ALA A 501 42.67 25.75 11.39
CA ALA A 501 42.29 26.16 10.04
C ALA A 501 40.76 26.12 9.89
N GLU A 502 40.05 26.33 11.00
CA GLU A 502 38.60 26.26 11.06
C GLU A 502 38.00 27.32 10.13
N LYS A 503 37.03 26.92 9.31
CA LYS A 503 36.46 27.80 8.30
C LYS A 503 34.96 27.59 8.17
N VAL A 504 34.21 28.68 8.28
CA VAL A 504 32.82 28.73 7.80
C VAL A 504 32.83 29.37 6.42
N GLU A 505 32.27 28.69 5.44
CA GLU A 505 32.11 29.22 4.08
C GLU A 505 30.62 29.27 3.72
N PHE A 506 30.20 30.45 3.28
CA PHE A 506 28.86 30.69 2.77
C PHE A 506 28.95 31.19 1.33
N ARG A 507 28.37 30.45 0.40
CA ARG A 507 28.34 30.75 -1.04
C ARG A 507 26.89 30.93 -1.49
N ALA A 508 26.61 32.10 -2.08
CA ALA A 508 25.41 32.34 -2.86
C ALA A 508 25.75 32.28 -4.36
N GLU A 509 24.98 31.53 -5.15
CA GLU A 509 25.21 31.40 -6.60
C GLU A 509 24.90 32.71 -7.35
N LYS A 510 23.91 33.49 -6.88
CA LYS A 510 23.43 34.68 -7.58
C LYS A 510 23.17 35.87 -6.67
N PHE A 511 22.07 35.83 -5.91
CA PHE A 511 21.67 36.91 -5.01
C PHE A 511 21.85 36.47 -3.56
N LEU A 512 22.27 37.41 -2.71
CA LEU A 512 22.27 37.26 -1.27
C LEU A 512 21.55 38.46 -0.68
N ASP A 513 20.29 38.26 -0.29
CA ASP A 513 19.51 39.25 0.43
C ASP A 513 19.60 39.00 1.92
N THR A 514 19.81 40.04 2.73
CA THR A 514 19.86 39.94 4.19
C THR A 514 19.02 41.07 4.79
N LEU A 515 17.98 40.71 5.56
CA LEU A 515 17.12 41.65 6.27
C LEU A 515 17.30 41.49 7.78
N ILE A 516 17.88 42.50 8.42
CA ILE A 516 17.97 42.61 9.88
C ILE A 516 16.95 43.65 10.34
N ARG A 517 16.00 43.25 11.19
CA ARG A 517 14.88 44.10 11.62
C ARG A 517 15.19 44.98 12.83
N ASP A 518 16.25 44.67 13.56
CA ASP A 518 16.65 45.42 14.76
C ASP A 518 18.13 45.79 14.66
N THR A 519 19.02 44.93 15.16
CA THR A 519 20.45 45.23 15.27
C THR A 519 21.30 44.11 14.67
N GLU A 520 22.28 44.46 13.84
CA GLU A 520 23.34 43.56 13.39
C GLU A 520 24.64 43.88 14.13
N THR A 521 25.17 42.91 14.88
CA THR A 521 26.45 43.02 15.57
C THR A 521 27.47 42.09 14.92
N ARG A 522 28.64 42.61 14.54
CA ARG A 522 29.76 41.82 14.00
C ARG A 522 31.02 42.08 14.82
N ASN A 523 31.48 41.04 15.53
CA ASN A 523 32.74 41.07 16.28
C ASN A 523 33.78 40.22 15.53
N ILE A 524 34.96 40.79 15.28
CA ILE A 524 36.05 40.12 14.59
C ILE A 524 37.27 40.08 15.55
N GLY A 525 37.39 39.00 16.31
CA GLY A 525 38.56 38.63 17.13
C GLY A 525 38.61 39.15 18.58
N GLU A 526 39.25 38.36 19.46
CA GLU A 526 39.89 38.76 20.74
C GLU A 526 41.32 38.18 20.84
N ASP A 527 41.58 36.96 20.33
CA ASP A 527 42.88 36.23 20.43
C ASP A 527 43.48 35.74 19.09
N PHE A 528 42.96 36.19 17.94
CA PHE A 528 43.54 35.84 16.63
C PHE A 528 44.45 36.98 16.16
N SER A 529 45.76 36.87 16.41
CA SER A 529 46.72 37.68 15.65
C SER A 529 46.65 37.20 14.19
N SER A 530 46.02 37.96 13.31
CA SER A 530 46.31 37.80 11.88
C SER A 530 47.83 37.91 11.70
N GLU A 531 48.40 37.22 10.71
CA GLU A 531 49.82 37.44 10.40
C GLU A 531 50.03 38.95 10.21
N LYS A 532 51.06 39.49 10.87
CA LYS A 532 51.24 40.94 11.03
C LYS A 532 51.23 41.61 9.64
N GLY A 533 50.13 42.28 9.31
CA GLY A 533 49.92 42.93 8.01
C GLY A 533 48.70 42.45 7.22
N GLU A 534 48.00 41.38 7.65
CA GLU A 534 46.77 40.92 7.00
C GLU A 534 45.51 41.55 7.61
N ALA A 535 44.55 41.90 6.76
CA ALA A 535 43.29 42.52 7.17
C ALA A 535 42.33 41.47 7.76
N SER A 536 41.89 41.69 9.01
CA SER A 536 40.87 40.84 9.67
C SER A 536 39.49 40.92 8.99
N ARG A 537 39.26 41.94 8.16
CA ARG A 537 38.10 42.10 7.28
C ARG A 537 38.55 42.62 5.93
N ASN A 538 38.21 41.91 4.86
CA ASN A 538 38.45 42.35 3.48
C ASN A 538 37.16 42.22 2.66
N ILE A 539 36.78 43.29 1.96
CA ILE A 539 35.64 43.32 1.04
C ILE A 539 36.15 43.80 -0.32
N THR A 540 35.90 43.02 -1.37
CA THR A 540 36.29 43.38 -2.74
C THR A 540 35.06 43.36 -3.64
N LEU A 541 34.65 44.55 -4.14
CA LEU A 541 33.63 44.69 -5.18
C LEU A 541 34.30 44.72 -6.55
N LYS A 542 34.07 43.69 -7.37
CA LYS A 542 34.70 43.60 -8.70
C LYS A 542 34.00 44.46 -9.76
N LYS A 543 32.68 44.66 -9.65
CA LYS A 543 31.83 45.41 -10.60
C LYS A 543 30.61 45.98 -9.87
N GLY A 544 30.10 47.12 -10.32
CA GLY A 544 28.92 47.80 -9.74
C GLY A 544 29.29 48.89 -8.73
N ASP A 545 28.27 49.45 -8.07
CA ASP A 545 28.40 50.51 -7.08
C ASP A 545 28.17 49.96 -5.66
N ASP A 546 28.86 50.52 -4.67
CA ASP A 546 28.59 50.32 -3.25
C ASP A 546 27.89 51.58 -2.70
N ASN A 547 26.70 51.44 -2.13
CA ASN A 547 25.86 52.55 -1.68
C ASN A 547 25.44 52.34 -0.22
N LEU A 548 25.92 53.20 0.68
CA LEU A 548 25.44 53.29 2.05
C LEU A 548 24.53 54.52 2.20
N LYS A 549 23.29 54.31 2.63
CA LYS A 549 22.34 55.38 2.97
C LYS A 549 21.91 55.23 4.42
N VAL A 550 22.33 56.16 5.27
CA VAL A 550 21.87 56.30 6.66
C VAL A 550 20.77 57.36 6.67
N GLU A 551 19.51 56.95 6.82
CA GLU A 551 18.37 57.89 6.77
C GLU A 551 18.25 58.73 8.04
N THR A 552 18.55 58.13 9.19
CA THR A 552 18.57 58.78 10.50
C THR A 552 19.74 58.26 11.33
N GLY A 553 20.29 59.09 12.21
CA GLY A 553 21.45 58.75 13.03
C GLY A 553 22.78 59.18 12.40
N ASN A 554 23.87 58.59 12.89
CA ASN A 554 25.24 58.98 12.56
C ASN A 554 26.00 57.82 11.93
N GLN A 555 26.82 58.12 10.91
CA GLN A 555 27.94 57.27 10.54
C GLN A 555 29.17 57.76 11.32
N VAL A 556 29.71 56.93 12.21
CA VAL A 556 30.94 57.23 12.97
C VAL A 556 32.07 56.37 12.40
N VAL A 557 33.19 57.00 12.02
CA VAL A 557 34.40 56.34 11.56
C VAL A 557 35.53 56.74 12.50
N ASP A 558 35.95 55.82 13.36
CA ASP A 558 37.07 55.99 14.29
C ASP A 558 38.18 55.00 13.92
N VAL A 559 39.37 55.52 13.60
CA VAL A 559 40.50 54.73 13.08
C VAL A 559 41.78 55.18 13.78
N SER A 560 42.49 54.23 14.39
CA SER A 560 43.69 54.50 15.20
C SER A 560 44.94 54.84 14.39
N GLN A 561 44.98 54.49 13.11
CA GLN A 561 46.11 54.73 12.21
C GLN A 561 45.74 55.68 11.07
N GLU A 562 45.35 55.16 9.91
CA GLU A 562 45.14 55.96 8.70
C GLU A 562 43.77 55.67 8.06
N ILE A 563 43.11 56.72 7.55
CA ILE A 563 42.00 56.62 6.61
C ILE A 563 42.51 57.02 5.22
N LEU A 564 42.58 56.07 4.30
CA LEU A 564 43.00 56.30 2.91
C LEU A 564 41.80 56.19 1.94
N ILE A 565 41.38 57.31 1.35
CA ILE A 565 40.31 57.35 0.33
C ILE A 565 40.94 57.65 -1.03
N LYS A 566 40.88 56.69 -1.96
CA LYS A 566 41.33 56.83 -3.35
C LYS A 566 40.15 56.73 -4.29
N ALA A 567 40.01 57.67 -5.22
CA ALA A 567 39.01 57.61 -6.29
C ALA A 567 39.68 57.84 -7.64
N GLY A 568 39.25 57.11 -8.67
CA GLY A 568 39.82 57.24 -10.02
C GLY A 568 39.40 58.51 -10.76
N GLN A 569 38.29 59.15 -10.36
CA GLN A 569 37.74 60.32 -11.06
C GLN A 569 37.54 61.52 -10.14
N LYS A 570 36.84 61.35 -9.02
CA LYS A 570 36.43 62.45 -8.15
C LYS A 570 36.06 61.98 -6.74
N ILE A 571 36.35 62.80 -5.74
CA ILE A 571 35.86 62.71 -4.35
C ILE A 571 34.96 63.93 -4.09
N THR A 572 33.80 63.72 -3.47
CA THR A 572 32.87 64.81 -3.08
C THR A 572 32.37 64.62 -1.66
N LEU A 573 32.59 65.62 -0.81
CA LEU A 573 32.06 65.69 0.55
C LEU A 573 31.04 66.82 0.61
N LYS A 574 29.80 66.55 1.01
CA LYS A 574 28.71 67.53 1.02
C LYS A 574 27.89 67.47 2.29
N VAL A 575 27.59 68.63 2.87
CA VAL A 575 26.67 68.79 4.00
C VAL A 575 25.75 69.97 3.71
N GLY A 576 24.46 69.71 3.47
CA GLY A 576 23.51 70.76 3.07
C GLY A 576 23.99 71.55 1.84
N GLY A 577 24.22 72.86 2.02
CA GLY A 577 24.72 73.76 0.98
C GLY A 577 26.26 73.79 0.80
N SER A 578 27.03 73.16 1.69
CA SER A 578 28.50 73.19 1.70
C SER A 578 29.10 71.97 1.00
N THR A 579 30.14 72.15 0.19
CA THR A 579 30.79 71.09 -0.59
C THR A 579 32.31 71.23 -0.66
N ILE A 580 33.01 70.10 -0.59
CA ILE A 580 34.41 69.92 -0.98
C ILE A 580 34.44 68.93 -2.15
N VAL A 581 35.04 69.32 -3.27
CA VAL A 581 35.19 68.48 -4.46
C VAL A 581 36.67 68.39 -4.83
N MET A 582 37.19 67.18 -4.95
CA MET A 582 38.54 66.91 -5.47
C MET A 582 38.40 66.05 -6.73
N ASP A 583 38.91 66.52 -7.86
CA ASP A 583 39.07 65.73 -9.08
C ASP A 583 40.56 65.54 -9.40
N GLN A 584 40.88 65.02 -10.59
CA GLN A 584 42.28 64.78 -10.97
C GLN A 584 43.12 66.05 -11.11
N GLU A 585 42.50 67.23 -11.27
CA GLU A 585 43.17 68.48 -11.61
C GLU A 585 42.99 69.58 -10.56
N SER A 586 41.93 69.52 -9.73
CA SER A 586 41.52 70.62 -8.87
C SER A 586 40.90 70.19 -7.54
N ILE A 587 40.97 71.09 -6.55
CA ILE A 587 40.21 71.03 -5.29
C ILE A 587 39.35 72.28 -5.18
N THR A 588 38.04 72.12 -5.07
CA THR A 588 37.06 73.21 -5.00
C THR A 588 36.30 73.17 -3.66
N LEU A 589 36.26 74.32 -2.98
CA LEU A 589 35.53 74.55 -1.72
C LEU A 589 34.38 75.53 -1.98
N LYS A 590 33.14 75.18 -1.59
CA LYS A 590 31.96 76.05 -1.73
C LYS A 590 31.09 75.98 -0.48
N SER A 591 30.77 77.13 0.11
CA SER A 591 29.95 77.28 1.33
C SER A 591 29.46 78.74 1.43
N LEU A 592 28.47 79.02 2.30
CA LEU A 592 28.07 80.40 2.64
C LEU A 592 29.20 81.16 3.34
N ASN A 593 29.87 80.48 4.26
CA ASN A 593 31.04 80.98 4.96
C ASN A 593 32.15 79.92 4.88
N ILE A 594 33.34 80.34 4.49
CA ILE A 594 34.56 79.53 4.58
C ILE A 594 35.52 80.31 5.48
N LYS A 595 35.87 79.71 6.62
CA LYS A 595 36.85 80.25 7.57
C LYS A 595 38.08 79.36 7.52
N VAL A 596 39.22 79.93 7.14
CA VAL A 596 40.52 79.23 7.15
C VAL A 596 41.39 79.92 8.19
N GLU A 597 41.76 79.20 9.25
CA GLU A 597 42.57 79.72 10.35
C GLU A 597 43.75 78.78 10.59
N ALA A 598 44.94 79.33 10.81
CA ALA A 598 46.12 78.60 11.24
C ALA A 598 46.66 79.22 12.53
N SER A 599 47.10 78.39 13.48
CA SER A 599 47.63 78.86 14.77
C SER A 599 49.13 79.23 14.73
N ALA A 600 49.85 78.77 13.70
CA ALA A 600 51.26 79.10 13.47
C ALA A 600 51.40 79.90 12.17
N ASP A 601 51.45 79.20 11.03
CA ASP A 601 51.62 79.80 9.71
C ASP A 601 50.56 79.28 8.73
N LEU A 602 50.13 80.12 7.78
CA LEU A 602 49.28 79.76 6.65
C LEU A 602 49.98 80.19 5.35
N ASP A 603 50.51 79.22 4.61
CA ASP A 603 51.14 79.44 3.30
C ASP A 603 50.19 79.09 2.16
N MET A 604 49.99 80.02 1.23
CA MET A 604 49.23 79.81 -0.01
C MET A 604 50.07 80.29 -1.19
N SER A 605 50.35 79.40 -2.15
CA SER A 605 51.14 79.73 -3.35
C SER A 605 50.62 78.98 -4.57
N GLY A 606 50.83 79.55 -5.75
CA GLY A 606 50.49 78.96 -7.05
C GLY A 606 51.13 79.79 -8.17
N THR A 607 51.18 79.25 -9.39
CA THR A 607 51.71 79.99 -10.57
C THR A 607 51.02 81.34 -10.75
N THR A 608 49.72 81.38 -10.45
CA THR A 608 48.92 82.61 -10.35
C THR A 608 47.97 82.49 -9.16
N THR A 609 48.05 83.42 -8.21
CA THR A 609 47.12 83.52 -7.08
C THR A 609 46.19 84.72 -7.27
N GLN A 610 44.87 84.53 -7.21
CA GLN A 610 43.89 85.61 -7.32
C GLN A 610 43.01 85.66 -6.06
N LEU A 611 42.97 86.82 -5.40
CA LEU A 611 42.04 87.13 -4.32
C LEU A 611 41.08 88.22 -4.81
N LYS A 612 39.77 87.97 -4.79
CA LYS A 612 38.74 88.89 -5.28
C LYS A 612 37.63 89.03 -4.24
N GLY A 613 37.41 90.25 -3.74
CA GLY A 613 36.24 90.59 -2.91
C GLY A 613 35.29 91.48 -3.70
N HIS A 614 34.05 91.03 -3.91
CA HIS A 614 33.06 91.81 -4.66
C HIS A 614 32.48 93.00 -3.88
N ALA A 615 32.47 92.92 -2.54
CA ALA A 615 32.07 94.02 -1.66
C ALA A 615 33.29 94.66 -0.99
N THR A 616 34.01 93.90 -0.16
CA THR A 616 35.22 94.34 0.52
C THR A 616 36.22 93.19 0.59
N LEU A 617 37.48 93.47 0.28
CA LEU A 617 38.62 92.61 0.60
C LEU A 617 39.46 93.32 1.65
N THR A 618 39.59 92.72 2.84
CA THR A 618 40.40 93.26 3.94
C THR A 618 41.58 92.35 4.17
N ILE A 619 42.79 92.87 3.98
CA ILE A 619 44.05 92.20 4.31
C ILE A 619 44.70 93.01 5.43
N THR A 620 44.89 92.39 6.58
CA THR A 620 45.45 93.02 7.78
C THR A 620 46.52 92.11 8.36
N GLY A 621 47.66 92.69 8.71
CA GLY A 621 48.76 91.98 9.37
C GLY A 621 49.77 92.99 9.90
N GLY A 622 50.64 92.54 10.83
CA GLY A 622 51.71 93.40 11.37
C GLY A 622 52.67 93.92 10.29
N MET A 623 52.82 93.18 9.18
CA MET A 623 53.49 93.61 7.97
C MET A 623 52.81 92.96 6.75
N VAL A 624 52.38 93.76 5.79
CA VAL A 624 51.81 93.29 4.50
C VAL A 624 52.71 93.81 3.39
N LYS A 625 53.33 92.90 2.62
CA LYS A 625 54.10 93.24 1.42
C LYS A 625 53.30 92.84 0.18
N ILE A 626 52.91 93.81 -0.63
CA ILE A 626 52.33 93.62 -1.96
C ILE A 626 53.40 94.13 -2.93
N ASN A 627 53.95 93.25 -3.76
CA ASN A 627 54.94 93.60 -4.78
C ASN A 627 54.30 93.66 -6.15
#